data_AF-A0A3R6YC45-F1
#
_entry.id   AF-A0A3R6YC45-F1
#
_cell.length_a   1.000
_cell.length_b   1.000
_cell.length_c   1.000
_cell.angle_alpha   90.00
_cell.angle_beta   90.00
_cell.angle_gamma   90.00
#
_symmetry.space_group_name_H-M   'P 1'
#
loop_
_entity.id
_entity.type
_entity.pdbx_description
1 polymer ?
#
loop_
_entity_poly.entity_id
_entity_poly.type
_entity_poly.pdbx_seq_one_letter_code
_entity_poly.pdbx_strand_id
1 'polypeptide(L)'
;MLGEEDVDAGSDASKAAIRSMDGTQWLWVVDPIDGTTNFVHGRPASVVSIAVALDGVVVVGVIYDPYRDELFSALRGHGTHLNDVAVHVSKKELTFSQALVGFGIGTKPSVRLPMLDVIALFSSTCRGLRLQGAAALELAWVSCGRQTVKIET
;
A
#
# COMPACT_ATOMS: atom_id res chain seq x y z
N MET A 1 6.90 1.09 -19.33
CA MET A 1 6.70 1.66 -17.98
C MET A 1 5.22 1.99 -17.88
N LEU A 2 4.58 1.69 -16.76
CA LEU A 2 3.20 2.05 -16.45
C LEU A 2 3.23 3.04 -15.29
N GLY A 3 3.00 4.32 -15.58
CA GLY A 3 2.69 5.31 -14.55
C GLY A 3 1.21 5.32 -14.20
N GLU A 4 0.87 5.79 -13.00
CA GLU A 4 -0.54 6.03 -12.61
C GLU A 4 -1.25 6.96 -13.61
N GLU A 5 -0.55 7.98 -14.12
CA GLU A 5 -1.11 8.95 -15.08
C GLU A 5 -1.34 8.37 -16.49
N ASP A 6 -0.71 7.24 -16.82
CA ASP A 6 -0.87 6.57 -18.12
C ASP A 6 -2.13 5.67 -18.18
N VAL A 7 -2.85 5.56 -17.06
CA VAL A 7 -3.94 4.61 -16.87
C VAL A 7 -5.16 5.32 -16.29
N ASP A 8 -6.32 5.10 -16.91
CA ASP A 8 -7.58 5.60 -16.35
C ASP A 8 -7.78 5.13 -14.90
N ALA A 9 -8.41 5.96 -14.09
CA ALA A 9 -8.63 5.62 -12.69
C ALA A 9 -9.51 4.37 -12.53
N GLY A 10 -9.04 3.41 -11.71
CA GLY A 10 -9.81 2.27 -11.25
C GLY A 10 -9.22 0.91 -11.61
N SER A 11 -9.55 -0.09 -10.80
CA SER A 11 -8.98 -1.45 -10.89
C SER A 11 -9.06 -2.07 -12.28
N ASP A 12 -10.16 -1.86 -13.01
CA ASP A 12 -10.35 -2.49 -14.32
C ASP A 12 -9.45 -1.89 -15.40
N ALA A 13 -9.24 -0.58 -15.37
CA ALA A 13 -8.27 0.10 -16.23
C ALA A 13 -6.84 -0.32 -15.87
N SER A 14 -6.51 -0.43 -14.58
CA SER A 14 -5.21 -0.96 -14.12
C SER A 14 -4.96 -2.39 -14.62
N LYS A 15 -5.97 -3.27 -14.54
CA LYS A 15 -5.87 -4.64 -15.06
C LYS A 15 -5.70 -4.65 -16.58
N ALA A 16 -6.42 -3.81 -17.31
CA ALA A 16 -6.30 -3.70 -18.75
C ALA A 16 -4.91 -3.21 -19.17
N ALA A 17 -4.38 -2.19 -18.47
CA ALA A 17 -3.03 -1.67 -18.70
C ALA A 17 -1.97 -2.74 -18.44
N ILE A 18 -2.07 -3.49 -17.34
CA ILE A 18 -1.16 -4.61 -17.06
C ILE A 18 -1.22 -5.66 -18.17
N ARG A 19 -2.42 -6.07 -18.61
CA ARG A 19 -2.59 -7.03 -19.73
C ARG A 19 -2.03 -6.51 -21.06
N SER A 20 -2.11 -5.21 -21.31
CA SER A 20 -1.56 -4.61 -22.53
C SER A 20 -0.03 -4.67 -22.60
N MET A 21 0.63 -4.95 -21.47
CA MET A 21 2.07 -5.14 -21.36
C MET A 21 2.49 -6.62 -21.45
N ASP A 22 1.57 -7.54 -21.74
CA ASP A 22 1.86 -8.97 -21.93
C ASP A 22 2.99 -9.17 -22.95
N GLY A 23 3.99 -9.99 -22.58
CA GLY A 23 5.19 -10.22 -23.39
C GLY A 23 6.34 -9.23 -23.13
N THR A 24 6.13 -8.20 -22.30
CA THR A 24 7.24 -7.34 -21.84
C THR A 24 8.06 -8.08 -20.79
N GLN A 25 9.35 -8.24 -21.02
CA GLN A 25 10.25 -8.89 -20.06
C GLN A 25 10.37 -8.09 -18.76
N TRP A 26 10.57 -6.77 -18.85
CA TRP A 26 10.72 -5.88 -17.69
C TRP A 26 9.61 -4.83 -17.67
N LEU A 27 8.78 -4.88 -16.63
CA LEU A 27 7.69 -3.93 -16.42
C LEU A 27 7.93 -3.11 -15.15
N TRP A 28 7.97 -1.79 -15.30
CA TRP A 28 8.00 -0.83 -14.20
C TRP A 28 6.60 -0.33 -13.93
N VAL A 29 6.15 -0.40 -12.67
CA VAL A 29 4.86 0.12 -12.20
C VAL A 29 5.16 1.21 -11.19
N VAL A 30 4.70 2.43 -11.46
CA VAL A 30 5.06 3.61 -10.67
C VAL A 30 3.84 4.43 -10.30
N ASP A 31 3.70 4.68 -9.01
CA ASP A 31 2.83 5.72 -8.46
C ASP A 31 3.74 6.83 -7.89
N PRO A 32 3.78 8.01 -8.53
CA PRO A 32 4.66 9.09 -8.09
C PRO A 32 4.19 9.72 -6.77
N ILE A 33 2.91 9.64 -6.43
CA ILE A 33 2.31 10.26 -5.23
C ILE A 33 1.11 9.42 -4.74
N ASP A 34 1.37 8.30 -4.05
CA ASP A 34 0.31 7.60 -3.33
C ASP A 34 -0.12 8.48 -2.15
N GLY A 35 -1.43 8.70 -2.03
CA GLY A 35 -1.99 9.66 -1.07
C GLY A 35 -2.07 11.09 -1.60
N THR A 36 -2.35 11.29 -2.90
CA THR A 36 -2.56 12.60 -3.53
C THR A 36 -3.45 13.55 -2.72
N THR A 37 -4.52 13.05 -2.07
CA THR A 37 -5.37 13.89 -1.21
C THR A 37 -4.59 14.44 -0.01
N ASN A 38 -3.74 13.64 0.63
CA ASN A 38 -2.88 14.10 1.71
C ASN A 38 -1.87 15.12 1.21
N PHE A 39 -1.22 14.85 0.08
CA PHE A 39 -0.24 15.76 -0.54
C PHE A 39 -0.85 17.14 -0.84
N VAL A 40 -1.99 17.18 -1.54
CA VAL A 40 -2.69 18.43 -1.92
C VAL A 40 -3.12 19.24 -0.70
N HIS A 41 -3.44 18.59 0.42
CA HIS A 41 -3.86 19.26 1.66
C HIS A 41 -2.70 19.48 2.65
N GLY A 42 -1.44 19.21 2.27
CA GLY A 42 -0.27 19.42 3.12
C GLY A 42 -0.20 18.48 4.33
N ARG A 43 -0.87 17.32 4.29
CA ARG A 43 -0.76 16.30 5.34
C ARG A 43 0.45 15.39 5.06
N PRO A 44 1.38 15.18 6.01
CA PRO A 44 2.63 14.44 5.79
C PRO A 44 2.44 12.91 5.80
N ALA A 45 1.65 12.43 4.84
CA ALA A 45 1.24 11.04 4.67
C ALA A 45 1.00 10.74 3.19
N SER A 46 2.02 10.88 2.37
CA SER A 46 2.06 10.48 0.96
C SER A 46 3.44 9.91 0.63
N VAL A 47 3.53 9.03 -0.35
CA VAL A 47 4.77 8.32 -0.67
C VAL A 47 4.95 8.15 -2.17
N VAL A 48 6.19 7.96 -2.60
CA VAL A 48 6.48 7.41 -3.93
C VAL A 48 6.44 5.88 -3.83
N SER A 49 5.84 5.20 -4.80
CA SER A 49 5.79 3.73 -4.86
C SER A 49 6.24 3.23 -6.23
N ILE A 50 7.20 2.30 -6.24
CA ILE A 50 7.78 1.73 -7.46
C ILE A 50 7.84 0.21 -7.30
N ALA A 51 7.39 -0.52 -8.32
CA ALA A 51 7.60 -1.95 -8.44
C ALA A 51 8.21 -2.29 -9.80
N VAL A 52 9.02 -3.35 -9.82
CA VAL A 52 9.55 -3.94 -11.05
C VAL A 52 9.09 -5.37 -11.14
N ALA A 53 8.48 -5.74 -12.26
CA ALA A 53 8.13 -7.10 -12.60
C ALA A 53 9.03 -7.63 -13.73
N LEU A 54 9.50 -8.87 -13.56
CA LEU A 54 10.22 -9.64 -14.56
C LEU A 54 9.31 -10.79 -15.02
N ASP A 55 9.01 -10.85 -16.31
CA ASP A 55 8.13 -11.87 -16.92
C ASP A 55 6.79 -12.00 -16.17
N GLY A 56 6.17 -10.86 -15.84
CA GLY A 56 4.90 -10.79 -15.11
C GLY A 56 4.98 -11.02 -13.61
N VAL A 57 6.17 -11.27 -13.04
CA VAL A 57 6.35 -11.49 -11.61
C VAL A 57 7.04 -10.31 -10.96
N VAL A 58 6.41 -9.68 -9.95
CA VAL A 58 7.05 -8.61 -9.17
C VAL A 58 8.29 -9.14 -8.45
N VAL A 59 9.45 -8.55 -8.76
CA VAL A 59 10.76 -8.93 -8.22
C VAL A 59 11.33 -7.87 -7.29
N VAL A 60 11.02 -6.59 -7.51
CA VAL A 60 11.49 -5.47 -6.68
C VAL A 60 10.30 -4.60 -6.28
N GLY A 61 10.31 -4.11 -5.03
CA GLY A 61 9.38 -3.09 -4.55
C GLY A 61 10.13 -2.03 -3.75
N VAL A 62 9.77 -0.76 -3.96
CA VAL A 62 10.34 0.40 -3.26
C VAL A 62 9.20 1.35 -2.89
N ILE A 63 9.16 1.77 -1.63
CA ILE A 63 8.26 2.82 -1.14
C ILE A 63 9.11 3.83 -0.40
N TYR A 64 8.99 5.11 -0.75
CA TYR A 64 9.74 6.18 -0.11
C TYR A 64 8.80 7.20 0.53
N ASP A 65 8.93 7.38 1.84
CA ASP A 65 8.27 8.43 2.62
C ASP A 65 9.22 9.63 2.78
N PRO A 66 9.00 10.73 2.04
CA PRO A 66 9.88 11.90 2.07
C PRO A 66 9.74 12.71 3.36
N TYR A 67 8.68 12.52 4.15
CA TYR A 67 8.45 13.28 5.37
C TYR A 67 9.22 12.71 6.56
N ARG A 68 9.59 11.42 6.47
CA ARG A 68 10.32 10.70 7.52
C ARG A 68 11.72 10.28 7.08
N ASP A 69 12.07 10.50 5.81
CA ASP A 69 13.29 9.99 5.19
C ASP A 69 13.39 8.46 5.35
N GLU A 70 12.30 7.78 4.99
CA GLU A 70 12.17 6.33 5.13
C GLU A 70 12.02 5.66 3.77
N LEU A 71 13.03 4.88 3.39
CA LEU A 71 13.07 4.05 2.21
C LEU A 71 12.80 2.59 2.60
N PHE A 72 11.61 2.12 2.23
CA PHE A 72 11.26 0.71 2.30
C PHE A 72 11.63 0.05 0.97
N SER A 73 12.45 -0.99 1.00
CA SER A 73 12.87 -1.72 -0.21
C SER A 73 12.74 -3.22 -0.01
N ALA A 74 12.41 -3.95 -1.07
CA ALA A 74 12.31 -5.40 -1.04
C ALA A 74 12.76 -6.00 -2.37
N LEU A 75 13.48 -7.11 -2.28
CA LEU A 75 13.83 -7.97 -3.41
C LEU A 75 13.24 -9.35 -3.14
N ARG A 76 12.58 -9.93 -4.15
CA ARG A 76 11.93 -11.24 -4.03
C ARG A 76 12.91 -12.30 -3.55
N GLY A 77 12.60 -12.94 -2.43
CA GLY A 77 13.45 -13.95 -1.78
C GLY A 77 14.47 -13.40 -0.78
N HIS A 78 14.61 -12.07 -0.66
CA HIS A 78 15.60 -11.42 0.21
C HIS A 78 14.99 -10.61 1.37
N GLY A 79 13.66 -10.56 1.48
CA GLY A 79 12.97 -9.85 2.54
C GLY A 79 12.83 -8.35 2.28
N THR A 80 12.53 -7.59 3.34
CA THR A 80 12.27 -6.15 3.29
C THR A 80 13.26 -5.41 4.18
N HIS A 81 13.77 -4.28 3.70
CA HIS A 81 14.62 -3.37 4.45
C HIS A 81 13.93 -2.01 4.62
N LEU A 82 14.23 -1.34 5.72
CA LEU A 82 13.92 0.06 5.98
C LEU A 82 15.25 0.79 6.19
N ASN A 83 15.59 1.73 5.31
CA ASN A 83 16.88 2.43 5.32
C ASN A 83 18.06 1.46 5.46
N ASP A 84 18.09 0.46 4.57
CA ASP A 84 19.08 -0.63 4.51
C ASP A 84 19.13 -1.58 5.73
N VAL A 85 18.26 -1.38 6.73
CA VAL A 85 18.15 -2.27 7.88
C VAL A 85 17.03 -3.28 7.64
N ALA A 86 17.33 -4.57 7.77
CA ALA A 86 16.33 -5.63 7.63
C ALA A 86 15.19 -5.47 8.65
N VAL A 87 13.96 -5.54 8.16
CA VAL A 87 12.73 -5.46 8.97
C VAL A 87 11.84 -6.66 8.72
N HIS A 88 10.92 -6.89 9.64
CA HIS A 88 9.95 -7.96 9.54
C HIS A 88 8.59 -7.48 10.03
N VAL A 89 7.54 -8.14 9.55
CA VAL A 89 6.21 -8.04 10.12
C VAL A 89 6.24 -8.35 11.62
N SER A 90 5.20 -7.92 12.35
CA SER A 90 5.10 -8.20 13.79
C SER A 90 5.26 -9.69 14.09
N LYS A 91 6.27 -10.04 14.90
CA LYS A 91 6.60 -11.43 15.27
C LYS A 91 5.68 -12.04 16.33
N LYS A 92 4.83 -11.24 16.98
CA LYS A 92 3.91 -11.75 18.00
C LYS A 92 2.75 -12.44 17.30
N GLU A 93 2.37 -13.64 17.75
CA GLU A 93 1.04 -14.17 17.51
C GLU A 93 0.05 -13.21 18.14
N LEU A 94 -0.47 -12.29 17.33
CA LEU A 94 -1.43 -11.30 17.79
C LEU A 94 -2.81 -11.92 17.65
N THR A 95 -3.57 -11.90 18.74
CA THR A 95 -5.02 -12.06 18.60
C THR A 95 -5.55 -10.86 17.82
N PHE A 96 -6.70 -11.04 17.15
CA PHE A 96 -7.32 -9.92 16.42
C PHE A 96 -7.58 -8.70 17.34
N SER A 97 -7.93 -8.93 18.61
CA SER A 97 -8.08 -7.91 19.66
C SER A 97 -6.82 -7.12 20.00
N GLN A 98 -5.65 -7.55 19.53
CA GLN A 98 -4.39 -6.84 19.69
C GLN A 98 -3.97 -6.10 18.41
N ALA A 99 -4.67 -6.31 17.29
CA ALA A 99 -4.29 -5.77 15.99
C ALA A 99 -4.57 -4.27 15.87
N LEU A 100 -3.59 -3.56 15.28
CA LEU A 100 -3.81 -2.23 14.70
C LEU A 100 -4.18 -2.40 13.23
N VAL A 101 -5.43 -2.07 12.89
CA VAL A 101 -6.02 -2.31 11.57
C VAL A 101 -6.10 -1.00 10.80
N GLY A 102 -5.38 -0.93 9.69
CA GLY A 102 -5.49 0.17 8.73
C GLY A 102 -6.58 -0.07 7.70
N PHE A 103 -7.35 0.97 7.39
CA PHE A 103 -8.44 0.93 6.42
C PHE A 103 -8.25 1.98 5.33
N GLY A 104 -8.25 1.51 4.08
CA GLY A 104 -8.48 2.36 2.91
C GLY A 104 -9.98 2.51 2.67
N ILE A 105 -10.48 3.75 2.64
CA ILE A 105 -11.87 4.05 2.29
C ILE A 105 -11.94 4.67 0.90
N GLY A 106 -12.69 4.05 0.00
CA GLY A 106 -12.95 4.63 -1.32
C GLY A 106 -13.65 5.97 -1.23
N THR A 107 -13.47 6.83 -2.23
CA THR A 107 -14.11 8.15 -2.30
C THR A 107 -15.58 8.08 -2.74
N LYS A 108 -15.92 7.07 -3.56
CA LYS A 108 -17.27 6.83 -4.07
C LYS A 108 -18.19 6.33 -2.95
N PRO A 109 -19.41 6.88 -2.77
CA PRO A 109 -20.34 6.41 -1.76
C PRO A 109 -20.64 4.90 -1.84
N SER A 110 -20.69 4.35 -3.05
CA SER A 110 -20.91 2.92 -3.30
C SER A 110 -19.81 2.00 -2.74
N VAL A 111 -18.61 2.54 -2.48
CA VAL A 111 -17.49 1.83 -1.86
C VAL A 111 -17.35 2.23 -0.38
N ARG A 112 -17.48 3.53 -0.10
CA ARG A 112 -17.30 4.09 1.24
C ARG A 112 -18.31 3.57 2.25
N LEU A 113 -19.60 3.56 1.90
CA LEU A 113 -20.66 3.19 2.86
C LEU A 113 -20.55 1.71 3.30
N PRO A 114 -20.39 0.72 2.39
CA PRO A 114 -20.12 -0.66 2.81
C PRO A 114 -18.86 -0.81 3.66
N MET A 115 -17.80 -0.04 3.36
CA MET A 115 -16.58 -0.08 4.17
C MET A 115 -16.81 0.43 5.60
N LEU A 116 -17.72 1.39 5.81
CA LEU A 116 -18.07 1.84 7.16
C LEU A 116 -18.73 0.73 7.98
N ASP A 117 -19.51 -0.16 7.36
CA ASP A 117 -20.10 -1.31 8.04
C ASP A 117 -19.02 -2.32 8.46
N VAL A 118 -18.01 -2.54 7.61
CA VAL A 118 -16.83 -3.37 7.96
C VAL A 118 -16.05 -2.73 9.11
N ILE A 119 -15.80 -1.43 9.06
CA ILE A 119 -15.13 -0.70 10.13
C ILE A 119 -15.92 -0.81 11.44
N ALA A 120 -17.25 -0.69 11.39
CA ALA A 120 -18.11 -0.86 12.56
C ALA A 120 -17.99 -2.25 13.18
N LEU A 121 -17.97 -3.31 12.37
CA LEU A 121 -17.75 -4.69 12.83
C LEU A 121 -16.39 -4.87 13.53
N PHE A 122 -15.36 -4.19 13.05
CA PHE A 122 -13.99 -4.30 13.56
C PHE A 122 -13.75 -3.43 14.81
N SER A 123 -14.57 -2.39 14.99
CA SER A 123 -14.39 -1.37 16.04
C SER A 123 -14.41 -1.93 17.46
N SER A 124 -15.18 -3.00 17.71
CA SER A 124 -15.30 -3.63 19.03
C SER A 124 -14.37 -4.83 19.22
N THR A 125 -13.66 -5.26 18.17
CA THR A 125 -12.97 -6.55 18.13
C THR A 125 -11.46 -6.43 17.93
N CYS A 126 -10.94 -5.27 17.52
CA CYS A 126 -9.50 -5.00 17.38
C CYS A 126 -8.98 -3.98 18.41
N ARG A 127 -7.65 -3.81 18.49
CA ARG A 127 -7.04 -2.83 19.40
C ARG A 127 -7.26 -1.39 18.94
N GLY A 128 -7.26 -1.16 17.63
CA GLY A 128 -7.42 0.18 17.11
C GLY A 128 -7.49 0.22 15.59
N LEU A 129 -8.24 1.20 15.11
CA LEU A 129 -8.47 1.48 13.70
C LEU A 129 -7.58 2.65 13.25
N ARG A 130 -7.08 2.61 12.02
CA ARG A 130 -6.30 3.69 11.38
C ARG A 130 -6.86 3.96 9.98
N LEU A 131 -6.89 5.23 9.60
CA LEU A 131 -7.22 5.69 8.25
C LEU A 131 -6.16 6.73 7.89
N GLN A 132 -5.11 6.31 7.17
CA GLN A 132 -4.00 7.21 6.85
C GLN A 132 -4.17 7.88 5.49
N GLY A 133 -4.86 7.22 4.55
CA GLY A 133 -5.13 7.78 3.23
C GLY A 133 -3.97 7.66 2.24
N ALA A 134 -3.02 6.76 2.49
CA ALA A 134 -1.94 6.38 1.57
C ALA A 134 -1.72 4.86 1.68
N ALA A 135 -2.16 4.12 0.66
CA ALA A 135 -2.23 2.67 0.70
C ALA A 135 -0.86 2.00 0.75
N ALA A 136 0.11 2.54 0.01
CA ALA A 136 1.49 2.06 -0.03
C ALA A 136 2.19 2.31 1.32
N LEU A 137 2.00 3.50 1.93
CA LEU A 137 2.56 3.79 3.26
C LEU A 137 2.05 2.80 4.33
N GLU A 138 0.76 2.49 4.31
CA GLU A 138 0.16 1.55 5.26
C GLU A 138 0.68 0.11 5.06
N LEU A 139 0.90 -0.32 3.82
CA LEU A 139 1.54 -1.60 3.52
C LEU A 139 3.02 -1.63 3.95
N ALA A 140 3.75 -0.53 3.77
CA ALA A 140 5.12 -0.39 4.25
C ALA A 140 5.20 -0.50 5.78
N TRP A 141 4.26 0.09 6.51
CA TRP A 141 4.20 -0.06 7.96
C TRP A 141 3.81 -1.46 8.42
N VAL A 142 3.04 -2.22 7.64
CA VAL A 142 2.80 -3.64 7.91
C VAL A 142 4.11 -4.43 7.78
N SER A 143 4.91 -4.17 6.74
CA SER A 143 6.15 -4.92 6.47
C SER A 143 7.21 -4.77 7.57
N CYS A 144 7.17 -3.67 8.34
CA CYS A 144 8.07 -3.43 9.47
C CYS A 144 7.38 -3.52 10.86
N GLY A 145 6.15 -4.05 10.92
CA GLY A 145 5.44 -4.31 12.17
C GLY A 145 4.90 -3.08 12.91
N ARG A 146 4.88 -1.89 12.28
CA ARG A 146 4.24 -0.67 12.83
C ARG A 146 2.71 -0.73 12.72
N GLN A 147 2.21 -1.49 11.76
CA GLN A 147 0.80 -1.80 11.57
C GLN A 147 0.62 -3.32 11.51
N THR A 148 -0.51 -3.84 12.00
CA THR A 148 -0.74 -5.29 12.02
C THR A 148 -1.28 -5.78 10.69
N VAL A 149 -2.22 -5.05 10.11
CA VAL A 149 -2.90 -5.43 8.87
C VAL A 149 -3.45 -4.18 8.18
N LYS A 150 -3.55 -4.22 6.86
CA LYS A 150 -4.21 -3.22 6.02
C LYS A 150 -5.36 -3.87 5.27
N ILE A 151 -6.52 -3.22 5.26
CA ILE A 151 -7.74 -3.67 4.59
C ILE A 151 -8.17 -2.59 3.61
N GLU A 152 -8.48 -2.98 2.38
CA GLU A 152 -9.09 -2.13 1.36
C GLU A 152 -10.08 -2.95 0.53
N THR A 153 -10.95 -2.25 -0.19
CA THR A 153 -11.95 -2.81 -1.13
C THR A 153 -11.66 -2.39 -2.55
#